data_AF-A0A9D9DL04-F1
#
_entry.id   AF-A0A9D9DL04-F1
#
_cell.length_a   1.000
_cell.length_b   1.000
_cell.length_c   1.000
_cell.angle_alpha   90.00
_cell.angle_beta   90.00
_cell.angle_gamma   90.00
#
_symmetry.space_group_name_H-M   'P 1'
#
loop_
_entity.id
_entity.type
_entity.pdbx_description
1 polymer ?
#
loop_
_entity_poly.entity_id
_entity_poly.type
_entity_poly.pdbx_seq_one_letter_code
_entity_poly.pdbx_strand_id
1 'polypeptide(L)'
;MNLEDFMKKKRDSLTKEHLPDRFSEQMLSRIREGIRVRQKKSRKVILGYAVLAAASVAILLTVGLYIAENKTETHTIAEIEEYYILIKEINQLNSAERDYTIKEDIIRSVKDLTEDETRIEEQLPEEISKEEKEEIIRKYYRKKNEGLEKLRTFLAENK
;
A
#
# COMPACT_ATOMS: atom_id res chain seq x y z
N MET A 1 48.32 -40.42 -30.88
CA MET A 1 47.04 -40.79 -31.53
C MET A 1 45.95 -40.00 -30.81
N ASN A 2 45.35 -39.04 -31.51
CA ASN A 2 44.62 -37.92 -30.89
C ASN A 2 43.12 -38.25 -30.73
N LEU A 3 42.48 -37.74 -29.68
CA LEU A 3 41.08 -38.06 -29.32
C LEU A 3 40.08 -37.67 -30.43
N GLU A 4 40.41 -36.65 -31.23
CA GLU A 4 39.61 -36.21 -32.38
C GLU A 4 39.49 -37.27 -33.47
N ASP A 5 40.55 -38.03 -33.76
CA ASP A 5 40.53 -39.08 -34.78
C ASP A 5 39.67 -40.27 -34.34
N PHE A 6 39.63 -40.54 -33.03
CA PHE A 6 38.78 -41.59 -32.46
C PHE A 6 37.29 -41.21 -32.48
N MET A 7 36.98 -39.94 -32.18
CA MET A 7 35.61 -39.40 -32.22
C MET A 7 35.05 -39.31 -33.65
N LYS A 8 35.89 -38.95 -34.62
CA LYS A 8 35.47 -38.84 -36.03
C LYS A 8 35.11 -40.22 -36.62
N LYS A 9 35.91 -41.25 -36.31
CA LYS A 9 35.66 -42.62 -36.79
C LYS A 9 34.37 -43.24 -36.25
N LYS A 10 33.96 -42.90 -35.02
CA LYS A 10 32.68 -43.36 -34.44
C LYS A 10 31.45 -42.58 -34.95
N ARG A 11 31.63 -41.33 -35.37
CA ARG A 11 30.54 -40.49 -35.91
C ARG A 11 30.13 -40.96 -37.32
N ASP A 12 31.10 -41.32 -38.15
CA ASP A 12 30.83 -41.77 -39.51
C ASP A 12 30.15 -43.16 -39.55
N SER A 13 30.33 -44.00 -38.52
CA SER A 13 29.64 -45.30 -38.40
C SER A 13 28.17 -45.20 -37.96
N LEU A 14 27.71 -44.04 -37.46
CA LEU A 14 26.32 -43.85 -37.01
C LEU A 14 25.42 -43.19 -38.07
N THR A 15 25.98 -42.72 -39.18
CA THR A 15 25.24 -41.90 -40.17
C THR A 15 24.79 -42.69 -41.40
N LYS A 16 24.98 -44.01 -41.45
CA LYS A 16 24.68 -44.86 -42.62
C LYS A 16 23.60 -45.92 -42.42
N GLU A 17 22.70 -45.75 -41.46
CA GLU A 17 21.51 -46.61 -41.33
C GLU A 17 20.22 -45.84 -41.65
N HIS A 18 19.82 -45.99 -42.91
CA HIS A 18 18.50 -45.82 -43.54
C HIS A 18 17.36 -45.22 -42.71
N LEU A 19 16.83 -44.07 -43.15
CA LEU A 19 15.42 -43.73 -42.96
C LEU A 19 14.73 -43.52 -44.32
N PRO A 20 13.52 -44.06 -44.54
CA PRO A 20 12.86 -44.06 -45.84
C PRO A 20 12.14 -42.73 -46.15
N ASP A 21 12.42 -42.15 -47.32
CA ASP A 21 11.95 -40.83 -47.78
C ASP A 21 10.42 -40.63 -47.83
N ARG A 22 9.62 -41.71 -47.79
CA ARG A 22 8.15 -41.60 -47.91
C ARG A 22 7.41 -41.10 -46.66
N PHE A 23 8.08 -41.02 -45.51
CA PHE A 23 7.45 -40.58 -44.25
C PHE A 23 7.50 -39.05 -44.05
N SER A 24 8.47 -38.37 -44.65
CA SER A 24 8.69 -36.93 -44.45
C SER A 24 7.66 -36.08 -45.19
N GLU A 25 7.26 -36.47 -46.40
CA GLU A 25 6.32 -35.69 -47.23
C GLU A 25 4.89 -35.68 -46.68
N GLN A 26 4.41 -36.80 -46.12
CA GLN A 26 3.08 -36.88 -45.50
C GLN A 26 3.00 -36.14 -44.16
N MET A 27 4.13 -36.01 -43.46
CA MET A 27 4.22 -35.29 -42.20
C MET A 27 4.30 -33.76 -42.43
N LEU A 28 5.03 -33.34 -43.48
CA LEU A 28 5.17 -31.92 -43.84
C LEU A 28 3.88 -31.29 -44.40
N SER A 29 3.05 -32.06 -45.12
CA SER A 29 1.77 -31.55 -45.65
C SER A 29 0.75 -31.24 -44.54
N ARG A 30 0.66 -32.10 -43.51
CA ARG A 30 -0.23 -31.89 -42.35
C ARG A 30 0.20 -30.71 -41.47
N ILE A 31 1.51 -30.45 -41.36
CA ILE A 31 2.03 -29.29 -40.62
C ILE A 31 1.72 -27.99 -41.36
N ARG A 32 1.82 -27.97 -42.70
CA ARG A 32 1.56 -26.76 -43.51
C ARG A 32 0.09 -26.35 -43.53
N GLU A 33 -0.85 -27.29 -43.49
CA GLU A 33 -2.29 -27.00 -43.40
C GLU A 33 -2.72 -26.57 -41.99
N GLY A 34 -2.14 -27.14 -40.94
CA GLY A 34 -2.42 -26.75 -39.54
C GLY A 34 -1.97 -25.33 -39.17
N ILE A 35 -0.93 -24.81 -39.82
CA ILE A 35 -0.38 -23.48 -39.52
C ILE A 35 -1.24 -22.33 -40.10
N ARG A 36 -1.84 -22.51 -41.30
CA ARG A 36 -2.66 -21.46 -41.93
C ARG A 36 -4.00 -21.22 -41.21
N VAL A 37 -4.59 -22.25 -40.61
CA VAL A 37 -5.88 -22.11 -39.89
C VAL A 37 -5.69 -21.47 -38.50
N ARG A 38 -4.52 -21.64 -37.88
CA ARG A 38 -4.26 -21.17 -36.50
C ARG A 38 -3.91 -19.67 -36.40
N GLN A 39 -3.37 -19.06 -37.46
CA GLN A 39 -2.98 -17.64 -37.44
C GLN A 39 -4.16 -16.65 -37.43
N LYS A 40 -5.32 -16.99 -38.02
CA LYS A 40 -6.47 -16.06 -38.10
C LYS A 40 -7.28 -15.95 -36.80
N LYS A 41 -7.29 -17.00 -35.97
CA LYS A 41 -8.00 -17.03 -34.67
C LYS A 41 -7.17 -16.45 -33.51
N SER A 42 -5.85 -16.52 -33.58
CA SER A 42 -4.96 -16.11 -32.47
C SER A 42 -4.81 -14.60 -32.30
N ARG A 43 -4.94 -13.80 -33.37
CA ARG A 43 -4.87 -12.32 -33.28
C ARG A 43 -5.98 -11.72 -32.40
N LYS A 44 -7.20 -12.26 -32.45
CA LYS A 44 -8.33 -11.74 -31.65
C LYS A 44 -8.18 -12.04 -30.15
N VAL A 45 -7.56 -13.19 -29.83
CA VAL A 45 -7.38 -13.62 -28.43
C VAL A 45 -6.25 -12.85 -27.76
N ILE A 46 -5.13 -12.60 -28.47
CA ILE A 46 -4.00 -11.82 -27.95
C ILE A 46 -4.39 -10.36 -27.72
N LEU A 47 -5.20 -9.76 -28.61
CA LEU A 47 -5.74 -8.41 -28.41
C LEU A 47 -6.68 -8.33 -27.19
N GLY A 48 -7.50 -9.36 -26.94
CA GLY A 48 -8.37 -9.41 -25.75
C GLY A 48 -7.58 -9.46 -24.44
N TYR A 49 -6.51 -10.26 -24.38
CA TYR A 49 -5.66 -10.34 -23.18
C TYR A 49 -4.82 -9.08 -22.95
N ALA A 50 -4.35 -8.41 -24.01
CA ALA A 50 -3.64 -7.14 -23.88
C ALA A 50 -4.53 -6.02 -23.31
N VAL A 51 -5.80 -5.96 -23.72
CA VAL A 51 -6.78 -5.01 -23.17
C VAL A 51 -7.09 -5.31 -21.70
N LEU A 52 -7.23 -6.59 -21.34
CA LEU A 52 -7.45 -6.99 -19.94
C LEU A 52 -6.24 -6.69 -19.04
N ALA A 53 -5.02 -6.89 -19.54
CA ALA A 53 -3.80 -6.54 -18.81
C ALA A 53 -3.63 -5.02 -18.64
N ALA A 54 -3.96 -4.23 -19.66
CA ALA A 54 -3.95 -2.77 -19.54
C ALA A 54 -5.01 -2.27 -18.55
N ALA A 55 -6.21 -2.87 -18.55
CA ALA A 55 -7.28 -2.53 -17.61
C ALA A 55 -6.91 -2.87 -16.16
N SER A 56 -6.27 -4.02 -15.89
CA SER A 56 -5.87 -4.39 -14.53
C SER A 56 -4.79 -3.45 -13.97
N VAL A 57 -3.84 -3.01 -14.81
CA VAL A 57 -2.82 -2.02 -14.42
C VAL A 57 -3.45 -0.65 -14.16
N ALA A 58 -4.42 -0.23 -14.99
CA ALA A 58 -5.14 1.03 -14.78
C ALA A 58 -5.96 1.03 -13.47
N ILE A 59 -6.61 -0.10 -13.14
CA ILE A 59 -7.34 -0.25 -11.87
C ILE A 59 -6.37 -0.21 -10.68
N LEU A 60 -5.22 -0.90 -10.76
CA LEU A 60 -4.21 -0.86 -9.70
C LEU A 60 -3.64 0.55 -9.47
N LEU A 61 -3.40 1.31 -10.54
CA LEU A 61 -2.90 2.68 -10.43
C LEU A 61 -3.94 3.63 -9.85
N THR A 62 -5.21 3.53 -10.28
CA THR A 62 -6.29 4.39 -9.77
C THR A 62 -6.62 4.09 -8.32
N VAL A 63 -6.68 2.81 -7.94
CA VAL A 63 -6.87 2.40 -6.53
C VAL A 63 -5.65 2.77 -5.68
N GLY A 64 -4.43 2.61 -6.21
CA GLY A 64 -3.20 2.98 -5.52
C GLY A 64 -3.09 4.48 -5.23
N LEU A 65 -3.45 5.33 -6.21
CA LEU A 65 -3.49 6.78 -6.05
C LEU A 65 -4.58 7.20 -5.07
N TYR A 66 -5.78 6.63 -5.16
CA TYR A 66 -6.88 6.91 -4.22
C TYR A 66 -6.53 6.54 -2.78
N ILE A 67 -5.85 5.40 -2.56
CA ILE A 67 -5.39 5.00 -1.22
C ILE A 67 -4.25 5.91 -0.74
N ALA A 68 -3.37 6.39 -1.64
CA ALA A 68 -2.27 7.27 -1.28
C ALA A 68 -2.77 8.67 -0.85
N GLU A 69 -3.74 9.23 -1.56
CA GLU A 69 -4.38 10.52 -1.21
C GLU A 69 -5.15 10.42 0.12
N ASN A 70 -5.81 9.29 0.40
CA ASN A 70 -6.60 9.14 1.62
C ASN A 70 -5.81 8.79 2.88
N LYS A 71 -4.52 8.40 2.76
CA LYS A 71 -3.70 8.02 3.91
C LYS A 71 -3.43 9.20 4.84
N THR A 72 -3.26 10.41 4.32
CA THR A 72 -2.96 11.59 5.16
C THR A 72 -4.19 12.04 5.94
N GLU A 73 -5.36 12.06 5.30
CA GLU A 73 -6.64 12.36 5.96
C GLU A 73 -6.95 11.37 7.09
N THR A 74 -6.77 10.06 6.85
CA THR A 74 -7.03 9.04 7.88
C THR A 74 -6.14 9.19 9.11
N HIS A 75 -4.88 9.58 8.94
CA HIS A 75 -3.98 9.81 10.07
C HIS A 75 -4.35 11.06 10.88
N THR A 76 -4.79 12.13 10.21
CA THR A 76 -5.21 13.37 10.89
C THR A 76 -6.48 13.15 11.71
N ILE A 77 -7.45 12.41 11.16
CA ILE A 77 -8.69 12.06 11.88
C ILE A 77 -8.38 11.23 13.13
N ALA A 78 -7.47 10.25 13.03
CA ALA A 78 -7.10 9.40 14.17
C ALA A 78 -6.52 10.21 15.35
N GLU A 79 -5.67 11.20 15.08
CA GLU A 79 -5.07 12.05 16.14
C GLU A 79 -6.11 12.93 16.82
N ILE A 80 -7.13 13.41 16.07
CA ILE A 80 -8.24 14.19 16.61
C ILE A 80 -9.17 13.29 17.45
N GLU A 81 -9.45 12.07 17.00
CA GLU A 81 -10.27 11.13 17.78
C GLU A 81 -9.59 10.75 19.10
N GLU A 82 -8.30 10.45 19.05
CA GLU A 82 -7.49 10.14 20.24
C GLU A 82 -7.50 11.29 21.25
N TYR A 83 -7.39 12.53 20.77
CA TYR A 83 -7.51 13.74 21.60
C TYR A 83 -8.79 13.78 22.42
N TYR A 84 -9.95 13.57 21.79
CA TYR A 84 -11.23 13.59 22.50
C TYR A 84 -11.41 12.40 23.45
N ILE A 85 -10.87 11.23 23.09
CA ILE A 85 -10.88 10.06 23.97
C ILE A 85 -10.08 10.34 25.24
N LEU A 86 -8.86 10.89 25.12
CA LEU A 86 -7.99 11.19 26.26
C LEU A 86 -8.60 12.22 27.22
N ILE A 87 -9.22 13.29 26.70
CA ILE A 87 -9.94 14.27 27.53
C ILE A 87 -11.03 13.59 28.35
N LYS A 88 -11.81 12.70 27.71
CA LYS A 88 -12.89 11.98 28.37
C LYS A 88 -12.36 11.06 29.47
N GLU A 89 -11.28 10.33 29.21
CA GLU A 89 -10.64 9.46 30.20
C GLU A 89 -10.07 10.25 31.38
N ILE A 90 -9.36 11.35 31.13
CA ILE A 90 -8.82 12.22 32.19
C ILE A 90 -9.94 12.78 33.05
N ASN A 91 -11.05 13.25 32.46
CA ASN A 91 -12.20 13.74 33.22
C ASN A 91 -12.84 12.65 34.10
N GLN A 92 -12.87 11.40 33.62
CA GLN A 92 -13.34 10.26 34.43
C GLN A 92 -12.37 9.95 35.58
N LEU A 93 -11.06 9.94 35.33
CA LEU A 93 -10.04 9.72 36.35
C LEU A 93 -10.06 10.83 37.41
N ASN A 94 -10.12 12.09 36.97
CA ASN A 94 -10.19 13.26 37.84
C ASN A 94 -11.47 13.31 38.69
N SER A 95 -12.56 12.70 38.23
CA SER A 95 -13.79 12.55 39.02
C SER A 95 -13.60 11.57 40.18
N ALA A 96 -12.69 10.62 40.06
CA ALA A 96 -12.36 9.64 41.10
C ALA A 96 -11.26 10.14 42.07
N GLU A 97 -10.55 11.23 41.73
CA GLU A 97 -9.49 11.83 42.54
C GLU A 97 -10.07 12.46 43.82
N ARG A 98 -9.42 12.19 44.96
CA ARG A 98 -9.86 12.65 46.29
C ARG A 98 -9.07 13.85 46.79
N ASP A 99 -7.85 14.06 46.30
CA ASP A 99 -7.08 15.26 46.62
C ASP A 99 -7.60 16.46 45.82
N TYR A 100 -8.13 17.46 46.53
CA TYR A 100 -8.73 18.65 45.96
C TYR A 100 -7.70 19.55 45.24
N THR A 101 -6.46 19.58 45.72
CA THR A 101 -5.38 20.40 45.13
C THR A 101 -4.96 19.82 43.79
N ILE A 102 -4.73 18.50 43.77
CA ILE A 102 -4.40 17.75 42.55
C ILE A 102 -5.53 17.90 41.52
N LYS A 103 -6.78 17.82 41.98
CA LYS A 103 -7.97 17.98 41.12
C LYS A 103 -8.05 19.35 40.45
N GLU A 104 -7.78 20.44 41.18
CA GLU A 104 -7.77 21.79 40.60
C GLU A 104 -6.65 21.97 39.56
N ASP A 105 -5.45 21.48 39.86
CA ASP A 105 -4.31 21.55 38.94
C ASP A 105 -4.56 20.74 37.65
N ILE A 106 -5.23 19.58 37.76
CA ILE A 106 -5.66 18.79 36.60
C ILE A 106 -6.69 19.55 35.77
N ILE A 107 -7.72 20.14 36.40
CA ILE A 107 -8.74 20.92 35.68
C ILE A 107 -8.08 22.06 34.92
N ARG A 108 -7.14 22.77 35.54
CA ARG A 108 -6.41 23.86 34.91
C ARG A 108 -5.56 23.37 33.74
N SER A 109 -4.82 22.27 33.92
CA SER A 109 -3.98 21.68 32.88
C SER A 109 -4.79 21.15 31.69
N VAL A 110 -5.94 20.52 31.94
CA VAL A 110 -6.86 20.11 30.86
C VAL A 110 -7.41 21.34 30.16
N LYS A 111 -7.82 22.37 30.91
CA LYS A 111 -8.32 23.62 30.34
C LYS A 111 -7.29 24.28 29.41
N ASP A 112 -6.04 24.38 29.85
CA ASP A 112 -4.94 24.95 29.04
C ASP A 112 -4.64 24.12 27.77
N LEU A 113 -4.86 22.80 27.83
CA LEU A 113 -4.69 21.92 26.66
C LEU A 113 -5.92 21.90 25.73
N THR A 114 -7.09 22.36 26.19
CA THR A 114 -8.36 22.19 25.47
C THR A 114 -9.03 23.48 25.03
N GLU A 115 -8.81 24.58 25.75
CA GLU A 115 -9.33 25.88 25.38
C GLU A 115 -8.41 26.54 24.37
N ASP A 116 -8.73 26.36 23.09
CA ASP A 116 -8.40 27.35 22.07
C ASP A 116 -9.65 28.17 21.79
N GLU A 117 -9.48 29.50 21.72
CA GLU A 117 -10.56 30.43 21.42
C GLU A 117 -11.12 30.22 19.99
N THR A 118 -10.37 29.55 19.12
CA THR A 118 -10.75 29.25 17.74
C THR A 118 -10.11 27.92 17.33
N ARG A 119 -10.81 27.11 16.55
CA ARG A 119 -10.29 25.83 16.05
C ARG A 119 -9.07 26.05 15.17
N ILE A 120 -8.03 25.21 15.30
CA ILE A 120 -6.80 25.37 14.51
C ILE A 120 -7.08 25.32 13.00
N GLU A 121 -8.08 24.55 12.60
CA GLU A 121 -8.55 24.41 11.22
C GLU A 121 -9.04 25.75 10.64
N GLU A 122 -9.59 26.64 11.48
CA GLU A 122 -10.14 27.95 11.12
C GLU A 122 -9.09 29.07 11.17
N GLN A 123 -7.96 28.84 11.84
CA GLN A 123 -6.86 29.80 11.95
C GLN A 123 -5.88 29.70 10.77
N LEU A 124 -5.99 28.64 9.96
CA LEU A 124 -5.05 28.36 8.88
C LEU A 124 -5.34 29.21 7.63
N PRO A 125 -4.32 29.87 7.05
CA PRO A 125 -4.47 30.70 5.86
C PRO A 125 -5.08 29.93 4.68
N GLU A 126 -5.80 30.60 3.80
CA GLU A 126 -6.36 29.96 2.59
C GLU A 126 -5.28 29.66 1.55
N GLU A 127 -4.15 30.35 1.64
CA GLU A 127 -3.04 30.30 0.69
C GLU A 127 -2.18 29.02 0.78
N ILE A 128 -2.28 28.27 1.89
CA ILE A 128 -1.52 27.02 2.06
C ILE A 128 -2.26 25.82 1.47
N SER A 129 -1.48 24.86 0.96
CA SER A 129 -2.04 23.67 0.34
C SER A 129 -2.82 22.81 1.33
N LYS A 130 -3.76 22.01 0.84
CA LYS A 130 -4.55 21.09 1.68
C LYS A 130 -3.66 20.12 2.46
N GLU A 131 -2.59 19.63 1.81
CA GLU A 131 -1.61 18.72 2.40
C GLU A 131 -0.84 19.37 3.57
N GLU A 132 -0.41 20.64 3.39
CA GLU A 132 0.24 21.40 4.46
C GLU A 132 -0.71 21.71 5.61
N LYS A 133 -1.98 22.02 5.31
CA LYS A 133 -3.03 22.20 6.34
C LYS A 133 -3.18 20.95 7.19
N GLU A 134 -3.34 19.79 6.55
CA GLU A 134 -3.46 18.50 7.22
C GLU A 134 -2.24 18.19 8.08
N GLU A 135 -1.03 18.46 7.57
CA GLU A 135 0.19 18.24 8.34
C GLU A 135 0.28 19.13 9.58
N ILE A 136 -0.10 20.40 9.47
CA ILE A 136 -0.12 21.35 10.60
C ILE A 136 -1.14 20.90 11.64
N ILE A 137 -2.37 20.58 11.21
CA ILE A 137 -3.44 20.09 12.09
C ILE A 137 -3.00 18.82 12.82
N ARG A 138 -2.43 17.86 12.10
CA ARG A 138 -1.93 16.61 12.67
C ARG A 138 -0.84 16.85 13.72
N LYS A 139 0.16 17.67 13.41
CA LYS A 139 1.24 18.00 14.36
C LYS A 139 0.72 18.69 15.61
N TYR A 140 -0.27 19.56 15.43
CA TYR A 140 -0.93 20.27 16.51
C TYR A 140 -1.64 19.33 17.48
N TYR A 141 -2.52 18.46 16.98
CA TYR A 141 -3.26 17.51 17.83
C TYR A 141 -2.35 16.45 18.46
N ARG A 142 -1.32 15.97 17.73
CA ARG A 142 -0.32 15.06 18.31
C ARG A 142 0.34 15.63 19.56
N LYS A 143 0.73 16.91 19.51
CA LYS A 143 1.36 17.58 20.66
C LYS A 143 0.39 17.71 21.84
N LYS A 144 -0.90 17.93 21.57
CA LYS A 144 -1.94 17.94 22.61
C LYS A 144 -2.12 16.56 23.23
N ASN A 145 -2.15 15.50 22.41
CA ASN A 145 -2.24 14.11 22.86
C ASN A 145 -1.06 13.73 23.76
N GLU A 146 0.17 14.10 23.39
CA GLU A 146 1.35 13.88 24.23
C GLU A 146 1.24 14.54 25.61
N GLY A 147 0.64 15.74 25.69
CA GLY A 147 0.38 16.43 26.96
C GLY A 147 -0.67 15.71 27.80
N LEU A 148 -1.78 15.32 27.17
CA LEU A 148 -2.87 14.60 27.83
C LEU A 148 -2.44 13.21 28.31
N GLU A 149 -1.65 12.46 27.54
CA GLU A 149 -1.12 11.15 27.95
C GLU A 149 -0.21 11.25 29.18
N LYS A 150 0.64 12.29 29.26
CA LYS A 150 1.44 12.55 30.47
C LYS A 150 0.55 12.79 31.68
N LEU A 151 -0.52 13.58 31.52
CA LEU A 151 -1.45 13.88 32.61
C LEU A 151 -2.24 12.64 33.04
N ARG A 152 -2.69 11.81 32.08
CA ARG A 152 -3.33 10.53 32.32
C ARG A 152 -2.42 9.56 33.06
N THR A 153 -1.16 9.47 32.67
CA THR A 153 -0.15 8.61 33.31
C THR A 153 0.09 9.07 34.76
N PHE A 154 0.27 10.37 34.97
CA PHE A 154 0.40 10.96 36.31
C PHE A 154 -0.81 10.62 37.20
N LEU A 155 -2.03 10.73 36.67
CA LEU A 155 -3.26 10.36 37.38
C LEU A 155 -3.37 8.87 37.69
N ALA A 156 -2.88 8.00 36.80
CA ALA A 156 -2.89 6.56 37.01
C ALA A 156 -1.89 6.13 38.10
N GLU A 157 -0.75 6.83 38.19
CA GLU A 157 0.31 6.55 39.17
C GLU A 157 0.03 7.09 40.58
N ASN A 158 -0.73 8.17 40.70
CA ASN A 158 -1.04 8.83 41.99
C ASN A 158 -2.40 8.43 42.60
N LYS A 159 -2.94 7.28 42.18
CA LYS A 159 -4.25 6.77 42.59
C LYS A 159 -4.22 5.86 43.82
#